data_AF-A0A7K1ZII0-F1
#
_entry.id   AF-A0A7K1ZII0-F1
#
_cell.length_a   1.000
_cell.length_b   1.000
_cell.length_c   1.000
_cell.angle_alpha   90.00
_cell.angle_beta   90.00
_cell.angle_gamma   90.00
#
_symmetry.space_group_name_H-M   'P 1'
#
loop_
_entity.id
_entity.type
_entity.pdbx_description
1 polymer ?
#
loop_
_entity_poly.entity_id
_entity_poly.type
_entity_poly.pdbx_seq_one_letter_code
_entity_poly.pdbx_strand_id
1 'polypeptide(L)'
;MKPQAIHSVRLVFAGMLCACFAAAGCDTVAPVDEAQVVVEGFLNSGQPLQPVFVHRTLSPRQPYDAAQAAVSDAAVEMRLGDKLVRYTPDPGQSGRYLPEGNGAGVAAAGDVFSFSAVWRDAVVEANGVVPPEIEILAVSFEIPEEPVSAVLLDSLALSDTLATGAYTGYIYPIEATIEWAAPEAGFFQEESWVRAQLQPFTTFSSPIVDLFLRSDEVFREQTQEISAERKTWTGVYAVSVPEEGDPLPEHGLRVSLVRSGPDYARFAASRDDPDQREPVSGVQGGIGIFAAVSVDSVHVQVDRTGGAFPSPQ
;
A
#
# COMPACT_ATOMS: atom_id res chain seq x y z
N MET A 1 61.25 72.27 11.68
CA MET A 1 62.23 71.43 10.96
C MET A 1 61.75 69.99 10.96
N LYS A 2 61.76 69.38 9.78
CA LYS A 2 61.52 67.98 9.41
C LYS A 2 60.09 67.38 9.50
N PRO A 3 59.60 66.78 8.39
CA PRO A 3 58.33 66.07 8.25
C PRO A 3 58.51 64.55 8.42
N GLN A 4 57.45 63.81 8.77
CA GLN A 4 57.22 62.37 8.46
C GLN A 4 55.75 62.05 8.80
N ALA A 5 55.03 61.10 8.21
CA ALA A 5 55.10 60.35 6.97
C ALA A 5 53.80 59.52 6.94
N ILE A 6 53.08 59.57 5.82
CA ILE A 6 52.03 58.62 5.43
C ILE A 6 52.66 57.22 5.35
N HIS A 7 52.08 56.18 5.97
CA HIS A 7 52.06 54.78 5.50
C HIS A 7 51.53 53.80 6.57
N SER A 8 50.21 53.59 6.65
CA SER A 8 49.64 52.33 7.21
C SER A 8 48.12 52.19 6.96
N VAL A 9 47.64 52.29 5.71
CA VAL A 9 46.22 52.03 5.37
C VAL A 9 46.06 50.86 4.39
N ARG A 10 46.91 49.83 4.48
CA ARG A 10 46.81 48.65 3.60
C ARG A 10 46.92 47.28 4.29
N LEU A 11 46.71 47.20 5.61
CA LEU A 11 46.88 45.92 6.32
C LEU A 11 45.72 45.50 7.24
N VAL A 12 44.51 46.06 7.06
CA VAL A 12 43.34 45.68 7.88
C VAL A 12 42.22 45.02 7.03
N PHE A 13 42.19 45.24 5.72
CA PHE A 13 41.10 44.69 4.88
C PHE A 13 41.31 43.25 4.38
N ALA A 14 42.49 42.67 4.55
CA ALA A 14 42.75 41.27 4.16
C ALA A 14 42.41 40.25 5.26
N GLY A 15 42.28 40.68 6.52
CA GLY A 15 41.98 39.79 7.64
C GLY A 15 40.48 39.51 7.85
N MET A 16 39.61 40.43 7.40
CA MET A 16 38.17 40.34 7.65
C MET A 16 37.40 39.56 6.57
N LEU A 17 37.98 39.40 5.38
CA LEU A 17 37.35 38.65 4.28
C LEU A 17 37.53 37.13 4.42
N CYS A 18 38.58 36.65 5.10
CA CYS A 18 38.77 35.21 5.37
C CYS A 18 37.90 34.67 6.52
N ALA A 19 37.32 35.53 7.36
CA ALA A 19 36.48 35.09 8.48
C ALA A 19 35.02 34.80 8.08
N CYS A 20 34.55 35.34 6.94
CA CYS A 20 33.16 35.13 6.50
C CYS A 20 32.95 33.84 5.69
N PHE A 21 34.02 33.24 5.15
CA PHE A 21 33.94 31.96 4.43
C PHE A 21 33.93 30.73 5.35
N ALA A 22 34.21 30.87 6.65
CA ALA A 22 34.13 29.77 7.61
C ALA A 22 32.72 29.59 8.22
N ALA A 23 31.79 30.53 8.00
CA ALA A 23 30.43 30.47 8.51
C ALA A 23 29.37 30.10 7.45
N ALA A 24 29.79 29.92 6.20
CA ALA A 24 28.92 29.56 5.09
C ALA A 24 29.34 28.21 4.50
N GLY A 25 28.71 27.13 4.96
CA GLY A 25 28.76 25.85 4.26
C GLY A 25 29.20 24.65 5.09
N CYS A 26 28.34 24.23 6.01
CA CYS A 26 28.05 22.81 6.14
C CYS A 26 26.52 22.69 6.19
N ASP A 27 25.92 22.53 5.01
CA ASP A 27 24.62 21.88 4.84
C ASP A 27 24.80 20.39 5.22
N THR A 28 25.12 20.15 6.48
CA THR A 28 25.19 18.81 7.05
C THR A 28 23.81 18.50 7.57
N VAL A 29 22.98 17.94 6.70
CA VAL A 29 21.86 17.11 7.13
C VAL A 29 22.47 16.04 8.02
N ALA A 30 22.28 16.15 9.34
CA ALA A 30 22.70 15.10 10.26
C ALA A 30 21.98 13.83 9.82
N PRO A 31 22.68 12.70 9.62
CA PRO A 31 22.00 11.44 9.40
C PRO A 31 21.13 11.19 10.63
N VAL A 32 19.81 11.10 10.44
CA VAL A 32 18.91 10.62 11.49
C VAL A 32 19.17 9.12 11.59
N ASP A 33 20.14 8.75 12.42
CA ASP A 33 20.45 7.36 12.80
C ASP A 33 19.47 6.84 13.88
N GLU A 34 18.44 7.60 14.24
CA GLU A 34 17.42 7.15 15.18
C GLU A 34 16.48 6.16 14.50
N ALA A 35 16.53 4.92 14.98
CA ALA A 35 15.63 3.86 14.52
C ALA A 35 14.17 4.26 14.77
N GLN A 36 13.38 4.30 13.71
CA GLN A 36 11.95 4.61 13.77
C GLN A 36 11.15 3.34 13.96
N VAL A 37 10.09 3.40 14.77
CA VAL A 37 9.17 2.27 14.94
C VAL A 37 8.33 2.10 13.67
N VAL A 38 8.23 0.86 13.21
CA VAL A 38 7.40 0.46 12.06
C VAL A 38 6.28 -0.43 12.57
N VAL A 39 5.04 -0.08 12.27
CA VAL A 39 3.84 -0.86 12.64
C VAL A 39 3.12 -1.35 11.39
N GLU A 40 2.75 -2.62 11.38
CA GLU A 40 1.89 -3.21 10.37
C GLU A 40 0.76 -4.01 11.05
N GLY A 41 -0.48 -3.63 10.78
CA GLY A 41 -1.64 -4.33 11.31
C GLY A 41 -2.92 -3.98 10.56
N PHE A 42 -3.86 -4.91 10.56
CA PHE A 42 -5.18 -4.70 9.98
C PHE A 42 -6.26 -5.24 10.91
N LEU A 43 -7.40 -4.56 10.96
CA LEU A 43 -8.62 -5.06 11.59
C LEU A 43 -9.59 -5.50 10.50
N ASN A 44 -9.81 -6.81 10.35
CA ASN A 44 -10.78 -7.28 9.38
C ASN A 44 -12.18 -7.28 10.02
N SER A 45 -13.10 -6.61 9.35
CA SER A 45 -14.51 -6.50 9.76
C SER A 45 -15.14 -7.88 9.87
N GLY A 46 -15.88 -8.11 10.96
CA GLY A 46 -16.52 -9.40 11.23
C GLY A 46 -15.57 -10.52 11.70
N GLN A 47 -14.27 -10.24 11.81
CA GLN A 47 -13.26 -11.24 12.21
C GLN A 47 -12.69 -11.00 13.62
N PRO A 48 -12.16 -12.04 14.28
CA PRO A 48 -11.35 -11.88 15.49
C PRO A 48 -10.13 -10.99 15.23
N LEU A 49 -9.68 -10.29 16.25
CA LEU A 49 -8.51 -9.41 16.16
C LEU A 49 -7.27 -10.15 15.63
N GLN A 50 -6.67 -9.58 14.59
CA GLN A 50 -5.49 -10.12 13.92
C GLN A 50 -4.21 -9.76 14.69
N PRO A 51 -3.12 -10.50 14.46
CA PRO A 51 -1.79 -10.12 14.94
C PRO A 51 -1.37 -8.74 14.42
N VAL A 52 -0.50 -8.08 15.19
CA VAL A 52 0.18 -6.83 14.80
C VAL A 52 1.67 -7.08 14.74
N PHE A 53 2.33 -6.48 13.76
CA PHE A 53 3.78 -6.51 13.63
C PHE A 53 4.36 -5.17 14.06
N VAL A 54 5.37 -5.22 14.92
CA VAL A 54 6.11 -4.06 15.40
C VAL A 54 7.60 -4.31 15.17
N HIS A 55 8.18 -3.46 14.33
CA HIS A 55 9.56 -3.48 13.93
C HIS A 55 10.20 -2.10 14.15
N ARG A 56 11.48 -1.99 13.82
CA ARG A 56 12.19 -0.72 13.71
C ARG A 56 12.98 -0.66 12.42
N THR A 57 13.23 0.55 11.94
CA THR A 57 14.17 0.75 10.85
C THR A 57 15.58 0.36 11.28
N LEU A 58 16.35 -0.20 10.34
CA LEU A 58 17.77 -0.50 10.51
C LEU A 58 18.60 0.54 9.77
N SER A 59 19.88 0.66 10.14
CA SER A 59 20.80 1.54 9.43
C SER A 59 20.89 1.13 7.96
N PRO A 60 20.84 2.07 7.00
CA PRO A 60 20.98 1.76 5.57
C PRO A 60 22.31 1.09 5.20
N ARG A 61 23.31 1.14 6.09
CA ARG A 61 24.63 0.51 5.91
C ARG A 61 24.65 -0.97 6.30
N GLN A 62 23.56 -1.48 6.86
CA GLN A 62 23.46 -2.87 7.31
C GLN A 62 22.50 -3.62 6.36
N PRO A 63 22.82 -4.86 5.99
CA PRO A 63 21.85 -5.73 5.33
C PRO A 63 20.60 -5.88 6.20
N TYR A 64 19.42 -5.87 5.57
CA TYR A 64 18.18 -6.05 6.29
C TYR A 64 18.10 -7.48 6.88
N ASP A 65 17.79 -7.56 8.17
CA ASP A 65 17.49 -8.80 8.89
C ASP A 65 16.23 -8.57 9.73
N ALA A 66 15.15 -9.28 9.38
CA ALA A 66 13.86 -9.16 10.03
C ALA A 66 13.92 -9.45 11.54
N ALA A 67 14.76 -10.41 11.96
CA ALA A 67 14.90 -10.74 13.37
C ALA A 67 15.61 -9.63 14.16
N GLN A 68 16.52 -8.89 13.53
CA GLN A 68 17.21 -7.74 14.13
C GLN A 68 16.36 -6.46 14.14
N ALA A 69 15.47 -6.33 13.15
CA ALA A 69 14.49 -5.25 13.05
C ALA A 69 13.29 -5.46 13.99
N ALA A 70 13.05 -6.69 14.46
CA ALA A 70 11.93 -6.99 15.35
C ALA A 70 12.01 -6.27 16.71
N VAL A 71 10.87 -5.73 17.15
CA VAL A 71 10.70 -5.17 18.49
C VAL A 71 9.92 -6.19 19.33
N SER A 72 10.46 -6.63 20.46
CA SER A 72 9.86 -7.71 21.28
C SER A 72 9.39 -7.27 22.67
N ASP A 73 9.63 -6.00 23.01
CA ASP A 73 9.37 -5.39 24.32
C ASP A 73 8.48 -4.13 24.23
N ALA A 74 7.70 -3.98 23.14
CA ALA A 74 6.74 -2.90 23.02
C ALA A 74 5.48 -3.17 23.87
N ALA A 75 4.92 -2.12 24.46
CA ALA A 75 3.58 -2.16 25.01
C ALA A 75 2.58 -1.86 23.89
N VAL A 76 1.85 -2.89 23.46
CA VAL A 76 0.89 -2.79 22.35
C VAL A 76 -0.52 -2.94 22.90
N GLU A 77 -1.33 -1.91 22.70
CA GLU A 77 -2.71 -1.85 23.16
C GLU A 77 -3.63 -1.38 22.03
N MET A 78 -4.86 -1.87 22.05
CA MET A 78 -5.91 -1.42 21.17
C MET A 78 -7.21 -1.28 21.95
N ARG A 79 -7.84 -0.12 21.82
CA ARG A 79 -9.21 0.10 22.23
C ARG A 79 -10.14 -0.12 21.03
N LEU A 80 -11.15 -0.97 21.20
CA LEU A 80 -12.21 -1.23 20.22
C LEU A 80 -13.55 -0.98 20.90
N GLY A 81 -14.23 0.10 20.52
CA GLY A 81 -15.35 0.67 21.28
C GLY A 81 -14.90 0.99 22.72
N ASP A 82 -15.54 0.36 23.71
CA ASP A 82 -15.21 0.49 25.13
C ASP A 82 -14.23 -0.58 25.65
N LYS A 83 -13.81 -1.52 24.80
CA LYS A 83 -12.95 -2.64 25.20
C LYS A 83 -11.49 -2.31 24.97
N LEU A 84 -10.67 -2.45 26.00
CA LEU A 84 -9.21 -2.44 25.88
C LEU A 84 -8.69 -3.86 25.69
N VAL A 85 -7.97 -4.09 24.60
CA VAL A 85 -7.29 -5.34 24.28
C VAL A 85 -5.79 -5.08 24.31
N ARG A 86 -5.07 -5.85 25.13
CA ARG A 86 -3.61 -5.84 25.14
C ARG A 86 -3.08 -6.89 24.19
N TYR A 87 -1.89 -6.66 23.66
CA TYR A 87 -1.21 -7.62 22.84
C TYR A 87 0.11 -8.06 23.48
N THR A 88 0.40 -9.36 23.39
CA THR A 88 1.65 -9.97 23.86
C THR A 88 2.56 -10.38 22.72
N PRO A 89 3.88 -10.26 22.88
CA PRO A 89 4.84 -10.81 21.93
C PRO A 89 4.59 -12.30 21.68
N ASP A 90 4.57 -12.69 20.40
CA ASP A 90 4.52 -14.09 19.97
C ASP A 90 5.91 -14.74 20.15
N PRO A 91 6.06 -15.76 21.01
CA PRO A 91 7.34 -16.44 21.17
C PRO A 91 7.79 -17.20 19.93
N GLY A 92 6.88 -17.50 19.00
CA GLY A 92 7.17 -18.20 17.74
C GLY A 92 7.65 -17.29 16.61
N GLN A 93 7.43 -15.98 16.71
CA GLN A 93 7.75 -15.04 15.63
C GLN A 93 8.12 -13.66 16.17
N SER A 94 9.41 -13.31 16.12
CA SER A 94 9.91 -12.01 16.57
C SER A 94 9.22 -10.84 15.88
N GLY A 95 8.82 -9.83 16.66
CA GLY A 95 8.14 -8.63 16.16
C GLY A 95 6.65 -8.81 15.96
N ARG A 96 6.12 -10.03 16.08
CA ARG A 96 4.67 -10.29 16.03
C ARG A 96 4.08 -10.22 17.44
N TYR A 97 2.92 -9.59 17.54
CA TYR A 97 2.14 -9.43 18.75
C TYR A 97 0.75 -10.02 18.55
N LEU A 98 0.27 -10.81 19.51
CA LEU A 98 -1.03 -11.48 19.50
C LEU A 98 -1.95 -10.86 20.56
N PRO A 99 -3.26 -10.70 20.28
CA PRO A 99 -4.20 -10.19 21.25
C PRO A 99 -4.31 -11.15 22.46
N GLU A 100 -4.29 -10.60 23.67
CA GLU A 100 -4.36 -11.38 24.91
C GLU A 100 -5.78 -11.90 25.20
N GLY A 101 -5.85 -13.19 25.54
CA GLY A 101 -7.02 -13.84 26.13
C GLY A 101 -8.22 -14.07 25.20
N ASN A 102 -9.26 -14.69 25.74
CA ASN A 102 -10.56 -14.90 25.06
C ASN A 102 -11.35 -13.58 24.86
N GLY A 103 -10.73 -12.44 25.18
CA GLY A 103 -11.25 -11.09 25.00
C GLY A 103 -10.87 -10.45 23.67
N ALA A 104 -10.18 -11.18 22.79
CA ALA A 104 -10.05 -10.83 21.38
C ALA A 104 -11.46 -10.78 20.76
N GLY A 105 -12.12 -9.64 20.90
CA GLY A 105 -13.44 -9.41 20.33
C GLY A 105 -13.42 -9.58 18.82
N VAL A 106 -14.60 -9.65 18.24
CA VAL A 106 -14.75 -9.47 16.80
C VAL A 106 -14.78 -7.98 16.53
N ALA A 107 -14.05 -7.52 15.51
CA ALA A 107 -14.14 -6.14 15.03
C ALA A 107 -15.48 -5.95 14.32
N ALA A 108 -16.47 -5.37 15.00
CA ALA A 108 -17.80 -5.19 14.44
C ALA A 108 -17.87 -3.91 13.59
N ALA A 109 -18.67 -3.93 12.52
CA ALA A 109 -18.91 -2.75 11.71
C ALA A 109 -19.40 -1.57 12.56
N GLY A 110 -18.79 -0.40 12.36
CA GLY A 110 -19.09 0.81 13.13
C GLY A 110 -18.32 0.94 14.46
N ASP A 111 -17.59 -0.08 14.91
CA ASP A 111 -16.73 0.05 16.08
C ASP A 111 -15.64 1.11 15.81
N VAL A 112 -15.52 2.07 16.72
CA VAL A 112 -14.40 3.03 16.72
C VAL A 112 -13.19 2.33 17.35
N PHE A 113 -12.04 2.36 16.68
CA PHE A 113 -10.81 1.81 17.20
C PHE A 113 -9.76 2.89 17.46
N SER A 114 -8.89 2.61 18.43
CA SER A 114 -7.68 3.38 18.74
C SER A 114 -6.57 2.40 19.09
N PHE A 115 -5.47 2.45 18.35
CA PHE A 115 -4.30 1.61 18.48
C PHE A 115 -3.12 2.42 19.01
N SER A 116 -2.33 1.83 19.89
CA SER A 116 -1.09 2.40 20.42
C SER A 116 -0.01 1.34 20.57
N ALA A 117 1.18 1.61 20.04
CA ALA A 117 2.40 0.86 20.32
C ALA A 117 3.44 1.79 20.93
N VAL A 118 3.87 1.48 22.15
CA VAL A 118 4.90 2.23 22.86
C VAL A 118 6.17 1.38 22.93
N TRP A 119 7.27 1.92 22.41
CA TRP A 119 8.59 1.30 22.49
C TRP A 119 9.64 2.34 22.86
N ARG A 120 10.25 2.18 24.04
CA ARG A 120 11.14 3.20 24.65
C ARG A 120 10.39 4.53 24.78
N ASP A 121 10.92 5.61 24.19
CA ASP A 121 10.31 6.93 24.18
C ASP A 121 9.44 7.18 22.93
N ALA A 122 9.37 6.21 22.01
CA ALA A 122 8.54 6.30 20.80
C ALA A 122 7.12 5.81 21.07
N VAL A 123 6.14 6.59 20.60
CA VAL A 123 4.72 6.27 20.68
C VAL A 123 4.17 6.30 19.26
N VAL A 124 3.59 5.18 18.81
CA VAL A 124 2.93 5.05 17.51
C VAL A 124 1.45 4.86 17.70
N GLU A 125 0.64 5.71 17.07
CA GLU A 125 -0.82 5.71 17.23
C GLU A 125 -1.55 5.60 15.90
N ALA A 126 -2.71 4.94 15.90
CA ALA A 126 -3.64 4.92 14.77
C ALA A 126 -5.08 4.91 15.29
N ASN A 127 -5.99 5.53 14.55
CA ASN A 127 -7.39 5.58 14.93
C ASN A 127 -8.26 5.44 13.70
N GLY A 128 -9.48 4.98 13.89
CA GLY A 128 -10.42 4.89 12.79
C GLY A 128 -11.70 4.22 13.23
N VAL A 129 -12.45 3.76 12.25
CA VAL A 129 -13.70 3.03 12.47
C VAL A 129 -13.63 1.76 11.62
N VAL A 130 -14.23 0.68 12.09
CA VAL A 130 -14.34 -0.59 11.35
C VAL A 130 -15.41 -0.50 10.27
N PRO A 131 -15.09 -0.71 8.98
CA PRO A 131 -16.07 -0.57 7.90
C PRO A 131 -17.15 -1.68 7.93
N PRO A 132 -18.30 -1.47 7.29
CA PRO A 132 -19.27 -2.52 7.06
C PRO A 132 -18.72 -3.59 6.10
N GLU A 133 -19.24 -4.81 6.22
CA GLU A 133 -18.86 -5.93 5.37
C GLU A 133 -19.12 -5.62 3.88
N ILE A 134 -18.13 -5.91 3.04
CA ILE A 134 -18.26 -5.83 1.57
C ILE A 134 -18.55 -7.22 1.02
N GLU A 135 -19.45 -7.31 0.04
CA GLU A 135 -19.86 -8.57 -0.57
C GLU A 135 -19.97 -8.38 -2.09
N ILE A 136 -19.17 -9.14 -2.84
CA ILE A 136 -19.20 -9.23 -4.29
C ILE A 136 -20.45 -10.04 -4.67
N LEU A 137 -21.37 -9.40 -5.39
CA LEU A 137 -22.62 -10.01 -5.84
C LEU A 137 -22.47 -10.66 -7.21
N ALA A 138 -21.70 -10.04 -8.10
CA ALA A 138 -21.49 -10.55 -9.45
C ALA A 138 -20.17 -10.04 -10.05
N VAL A 139 -19.63 -10.84 -10.96
CA VAL A 139 -18.53 -10.46 -11.86
C VAL A 139 -18.93 -10.85 -13.27
N SER A 140 -18.85 -9.91 -14.21
CA SER A 140 -19.11 -10.14 -15.63
C SER A 140 -17.94 -9.67 -16.49
N PHE A 141 -17.74 -10.31 -17.63
CA PHE A 141 -16.61 -10.03 -18.53
C PHE A 141 -17.06 -9.62 -19.91
N GLU A 142 -16.34 -8.68 -20.50
CA GLU A 142 -16.38 -8.38 -21.93
C GLU A 142 -15.02 -8.77 -22.53
N ILE A 143 -15.03 -9.82 -23.35
CA ILE A 143 -13.84 -10.40 -23.95
C ILE A 143 -13.80 -10.00 -25.43
N PRO A 144 -12.74 -9.32 -25.90
CA PRO A 144 -12.58 -9.00 -27.31
C PRO A 144 -12.54 -10.26 -28.18
N GLU A 145 -13.09 -10.19 -29.40
CA GLU A 145 -13.08 -11.32 -30.34
C GLU A 145 -11.66 -11.70 -30.78
N GLU A 146 -10.76 -10.72 -30.86
CA GLU A 146 -9.38 -10.87 -31.32
C GLU A 146 -8.42 -10.16 -30.34
N PRO A 147 -7.20 -10.68 -30.14
CA PRO A 147 -6.20 -10.02 -29.32
C PRO A 147 -5.61 -8.81 -30.05
N VAL A 148 -5.17 -7.83 -29.29
CA VAL A 148 -4.54 -6.62 -29.81
C VAL A 148 -3.03 -6.71 -29.72
N SER A 149 -2.33 -6.11 -30.69
CA SER A 149 -0.87 -6.03 -30.64
C SER A 149 -0.41 -5.15 -29.47
N ALA A 150 0.59 -5.63 -28.72
CA ALA A 150 1.19 -4.92 -27.60
C ALA A 150 2.72 -5.03 -27.65
N VAL A 151 3.39 -3.99 -27.13
CA VAL A 151 4.84 -4.02 -26.88
C VAL A 151 5.07 -4.58 -25.49
N LEU A 152 5.72 -5.73 -25.43
CA LEU A 152 6.00 -6.49 -24.22
C LEU A 152 7.43 -6.23 -23.79
N LEU A 153 7.64 -5.71 -22.59
CA LEU A 153 8.96 -5.51 -22.01
C LEU A 153 9.27 -6.58 -20.99
N ASP A 154 10.26 -7.41 -21.27
CA ASP A 154 10.79 -8.35 -20.28
C ASP A 154 11.71 -7.63 -19.30
N SER A 155 11.26 -7.49 -18.06
CA SER A 155 12.04 -6.89 -16.97
C SER A 155 13.34 -7.66 -16.66
N LEU A 156 13.42 -8.96 -16.98
CA LEU A 156 14.62 -9.77 -16.74
C LEU A 156 15.72 -9.54 -17.79
N ALA A 157 15.37 -9.03 -18.97
CA ALA A 157 16.31 -8.76 -20.05
C ALA A 157 16.89 -7.33 -20.01
N LEU A 158 16.37 -6.44 -19.15
CA LEU A 158 16.82 -5.05 -19.03
C LEU A 158 18.23 -4.88 -18.41
N SER A 159 18.86 -5.95 -17.93
CA SER A 159 20.22 -5.91 -17.38
C SER A 159 21.33 -5.92 -18.45
N ASP A 160 21.00 -6.19 -19.72
CA ASP A 160 21.98 -6.21 -20.81
C ASP A 160 21.90 -4.89 -21.61
N THR A 161 22.91 -4.04 -21.47
CA THR A 161 22.87 -2.58 -21.73
C THR A 161 22.75 -2.17 -23.21
N LEU A 162 22.48 -3.10 -24.12
CA LEU A 162 22.32 -2.83 -25.56
C LEU A 162 21.18 -3.59 -26.23
N ALA A 163 20.44 -4.45 -25.51
CA ALA A 163 19.25 -5.12 -26.03
C ALA A 163 18.06 -4.68 -25.17
N THR A 164 17.30 -3.69 -25.62
CA THR A 164 15.96 -3.47 -25.06
C THR A 164 15.19 -4.76 -25.27
N GLY A 165 14.96 -5.53 -24.20
CA GLY A 165 14.17 -6.77 -24.17
C GLY A 165 12.68 -6.57 -24.45
N ALA A 166 12.39 -5.66 -25.38
CA ALA A 166 11.08 -5.37 -25.92
C ALA A 166 10.82 -6.34 -27.07
N TYR A 167 9.75 -7.11 -27.00
CA TYR A 167 9.23 -7.86 -28.14
C TYR A 167 7.77 -7.50 -28.38
N THR A 168 7.36 -7.50 -29.64
CA THR A 168 5.95 -7.36 -30.00
C THR A 168 5.25 -8.68 -29.76
N GLY A 169 4.14 -8.65 -29.01
CA GLY A 169 3.25 -9.80 -28.84
C GLY A 169 1.79 -9.36 -28.94
N TYR A 170 0.89 -10.22 -28.49
CA TYR A 170 -0.54 -9.96 -28.52
C TYR A 170 -1.13 -10.14 -27.12
N ILE A 171 -2.16 -9.36 -26.80
CA ILE A 171 -2.88 -9.45 -25.53
C ILE A 171 -4.39 -9.41 -25.77
N TYR A 172 -5.14 -10.10 -24.91
CA TYR A 172 -6.58 -9.88 -24.76
C TYR A 172 -6.82 -8.89 -23.61
N PRO A 173 -7.21 -7.63 -23.88
CA PRO A 173 -7.64 -6.69 -22.86
C PRO A 173 -9.09 -7.03 -22.48
N ILE A 174 -9.27 -7.72 -21.37
CA ILE A 174 -10.57 -8.18 -20.90
C ILE A 174 -11.12 -7.15 -19.92
N GLU A 175 -12.30 -6.62 -20.21
CA GLU A 175 -13.01 -5.77 -19.26
C GLU A 175 -13.73 -6.66 -18.25
N ALA A 176 -13.58 -6.34 -16.97
CA ALA A 176 -14.29 -7.00 -15.88
C ALA A 176 -15.12 -5.98 -15.12
N THR A 177 -16.42 -6.22 -15.04
CA THR A 177 -17.34 -5.43 -14.23
C THR A 177 -17.69 -6.18 -12.95
N ILE A 178 -17.47 -5.55 -11.81
CA ILE A 178 -17.73 -6.09 -10.47
C ILE A 178 -18.94 -5.36 -9.91
N GLU A 179 -19.95 -6.11 -9.48
CA GLU A 179 -21.08 -5.58 -8.69
C GLU A 179 -20.94 -5.99 -7.23
N TRP A 180 -21.21 -5.08 -6.30
CA TRP A 180 -21.21 -5.38 -4.86
C TRP A 180 -22.36 -4.67 -4.13
N ALA A 181 -22.69 -5.21 -2.94
CA ALA A 181 -23.73 -4.66 -2.07
C ALA A 181 -23.32 -3.29 -1.50
N ALA A 182 -24.19 -2.30 -1.66
CA ALA A 182 -24.02 -1.00 -1.00
C ALA A 182 -24.14 -1.15 0.53
N PRO A 183 -23.37 -0.38 1.32
CA PRO A 183 -23.52 -0.41 2.77
C PRO A 183 -24.90 0.12 3.19
N GLU A 184 -25.46 -0.43 4.27
CA GLU A 184 -26.73 0.06 4.84
C GLU A 184 -26.68 1.57 5.14
N ALA A 185 -27.81 2.25 4.88
CA ALA A 185 -27.91 3.70 5.05
C ALA A 185 -27.60 4.12 6.51
N GLY A 186 -26.73 5.13 6.66
CA GLY A 186 -26.36 5.67 7.97
C GLY A 186 -25.04 5.14 8.55
N PHE A 187 -24.44 4.11 7.93
CA PHE A 187 -23.10 3.65 8.27
C PHE A 187 -22.09 4.21 7.27
N PHE A 188 -21.06 4.93 7.75
CA PHE A 188 -19.81 5.19 7.01
C PHE A 188 -19.82 5.97 5.70
N GLN A 189 -20.98 6.39 5.21
CA GLN A 189 -21.08 6.67 3.77
C GLN A 189 -20.22 7.83 3.29
N GLU A 190 -19.98 8.88 4.09
CA GLU A 190 -19.32 10.11 3.61
C GLU A 190 -17.82 9.97 3.29
N GLU A 191 -17.14 8.97 3.83
CA GLU A 191 -15.69 8.81 3.65
C GLU A 191 -15.23 7.37 3.37
N SER A 192 -16.12 6.48 2.93
CA SER A 192 -15.71 5.11 2.57
C SER A 192 -14.96 5.06 1.24
N TRP A 193 -13.87 4.32 1.23
CA TRP A 193 -13.04 4.05 0.07
C TRP A 193 -13.04 2.56 -0.24
N VAL A 194 -13.05 2.25 -1.53
CA VAL A 194 -12.94 0.88 -2.04
C VAL A 194 -11.68 0.80 -2.89
N ARG A 195 -10.95 -0.30 -2.71
CA ARG A 195 -9.93 -0.76 -3.66
C ARG A 195 -10.48 -1.96 -4.41
N ALA A 196 -10.52 -1.89 -5.73
CA ALA A 196 -10.86 -3.01 -6.59
C ALA A 196 -9.59 -3.56 -7.25
N GLN A 197 -9.43 -4.88 -7.27
CA GLN A 197 -8.28 -5.54 -7.88
C GLN A 197 -8.68 -6.75 -8.74
N LEU A 198 -8.05 -6.84 -9.90
CA LEU A 198 -8.11 -7.93 -10.87
C LEU A 198 -6.71 -8.57 -10.94
N GLN A 199 -6.58 -9.80 -10.46
CA GLN A 199 -5.29 -10.51 -10.35
C GLN A 199 -5.35 -11.82 -11.14
N PRO A 200 -4.91 -11.84 -12.41
CA PRO A 200 -4.81 -13.08 -13.18
C PRO A 200 -3.70 -13.99 -12.60
N PHE A 201 -3.94 -15.30 -12.53
CA PHE A 201 -2.93 -16.24 -11.99
C PHE A 201 -1.72 -16.41 -12.91
N THR A 202 -1.94 -16.27 -14.21
CA THR A 202 -0.87 -16.13 -15.19
C THR A 202 -0.59 -14.64 -15.34
N THR A 203 0.30 -14.11 -14.51
CA THR A 203 0.69 -12.70 -14.61
C THR A 203 1.44 -12.48 -15.90
N PHE A 204 0.98 -11.46 -16.60
CA PHE A 204 1.66 -10.84 -17.72
C PHE A 204 2.96 -10.17 -17.23
N SER A 205 4.06 -10.33 -17.96
CA SER A 205 5.38 -9.84 -17.56
C SER A 205 5.73 -8.49 -18.21
N SER A 206 4.82 -7.52 -18.29
CA SER A 206 5.21 -6.16 -18.69
C SER A 206 4.58 -5.05 -17.85
N PRO A 207 5.37 -4.42 -16.95
CA PRO A 207 4.91 -3.32 -16.11
C PRO A 207 4.33 -2.13 -16.88
N ILE A 208 4.73 -1.92 -18.15
CA ILE A 208 4.24 -0.80 -18.95
C ILE A 208 2.79 -1.01 -19.39
N VAL A 209 2.39 -2.22 -19.80
CA VAL A 209 0.98 -2.42 -20.17
C VAL A 209 0.13 -2.40 -18.91
N ASP A 210 0.60 -2.97 -17.80
CA ASP A 210 -0.10 -2.92 -16.52
C ASP A 210 -0.40 -1.49 -16.06
N LEU A 211 0.46 -0.51 -16.34
CA LEU A 211 0.22 0.92 -16.08
C LEU A 211 -1.00 1.50 -16.82
N PHE A 212 -1.33 0.95 -17.99
CA PHE A 212 -2.50 1.38 -18.77
C PHE A 212 -3.74 0.53 -18.51
N LEU A 213 -3.58 -0.59 -17.81
CA LEU A 213 -4.67 -1.45 -17.41
C LEU A 213 -5.21 -0.95 -16.07
N ARG A 214 -6.52 -0.72 -16.01
CA ARG A 214 -7.23 -0.40 -14.77
C ARG A 214 -7.48 -1.70 -13.98
N SER A 215 -6.43 -2.47 -13.70
CA SER A 215 -6.51 -3.76 -12.99
C SER A 215 -6.52 -3.57 -11.47
N ASP A 216 -6.09 -2.41 -10.98
CA ASP A 216 -6.15 -1.99 -9.58
C ASP A 216 -6.55 -0.52 -9.52
N GLU A 217 -7.54 -0.19 -8.68
CA GLU A 217 -7.91 1.20 -8.45
C GLU A 217 -8.43 1.40 -7.03
N VAL A 218 -8.05 2.54 -6.43
CA VAL A 218 -8.58 3.04 -5.16
C VAL A 218 -9.48 4.24 -5.43
N PHE A 219 -10.74 4.17 -5.05
CA PHE A 219 -11.73 5.23 -5.29
C PHE A 219 -12.70 5.40 -4.12
N ARG A 220 -13.37 6.55 -4.05
CA ARG A 220 -14.43 6.81 -3.08
C ARG A 220 -15.66 5.99 -3.46
N GLU A 221 -16.23 5.22 -2.54
CA GLU A 221 -17.35 4.32 -2.84
C GLU A 221 -18.60 5.06 -3.35
N GLN A 222 -18.80 6.30 -2.90
CA GLN A 222 -19.92 7.15 -3.34
C GLN A 222 -19.90 7.52 -4.83
N THR A 223 -18.72 7.52 -5.48
CA THR A 223 -18.65 7.92 -6.90
C THR A 223 -19.13 6.82 -7.84
N GLN A 224 -19.32 5.61 -7.32
CA GLN A 224 -19.83 4.47 -8.05
C GLN A 224 -21.30 4.26 -7.66
N GLU A 225 -22.25 4.52 -8.53
CA GLU A 225 -23.67 4.26 -8.25
C GLU A 225 -24.38 3.69 -9.47
N ILE A 226 -24.90 2.46 -9.32
CA ILE A 226 -25.96 1.93 -10.19
C ILE A 226 -27.32 2.22 -9.54
N SER A 227 -27.44 1.94 -8.25
CA SER A 227 -28.66 2.13 -7.46
C SER A 227 -28.33 2.37 -5.98
N ALA A 228 -29.36 2.56 -5.15
CA ALA A 228 -29.19 2.72 -3.69
C ALA A 228 -28.62 1.47 -3.00
N GLU A 229 -28.79 0.29 -3.59
CA GLU A 229 -28.43 -1.01 -2.99
C GLU A 229 -27.23 -1.66 -3.67
N ARG A 230 -26.80 -1.16 -4.83
CA ARG A 230 -25.74 -1.76 -5.63
C ARG A 230 -24.76 -0.75 -6.16
N LYS A 231 -23.50 -1.14 -6.08
CA LYS A 231 -22.33 -0.40 -6.54
C LYS A 231 -21.64 -1.20 -7.64
N THR A 232 -20.92 -0.52 -8.52
CA THR A 232 -20.21 -1.16 -9.64
C THR A 232 -18.88 -0.54 -9.91
N TRP A 233 -17.99 -1.33 -10.49
CA TRP A 233 -16.70 -0.87 -10.98
C TRP A 233 -16.30 -1.70 -12.18
N THR A 234 -15.75 -1.05 -13.19
CA THR A 234 -15.24 -1.71 -14.39
C THR A 234 -13.75 -1.46 -14.52
N GLY A 235 -12.98 -2.53 -14.50
CA GLY A 235 -11.55 -2.55 -14.73
C GLY A 235 -11.17 -3.34 -15.96
N VAL A 236 -9.89 -3.30 -16.32
CA VAL A 236 -9.34 -4.05 -17.45
C VAL A 236 -8.11 -4.81 -16.96
N TYR A 237 -8.01 -6.08 -17.33
CA TYR A 237 -6.79 -6.87 -17.17
C TYR A 237 -6.40 -7.49 -18.51
N ALA A 238 -5.16 -7.97 -18.64
CA ALA A 238 -4.67 -8.52 -19.89
C ALA A 238 -4.17 -9.96 -19.74
N VAL A 239 -4.36 -10.73 -20.80
CA VAL A 239 -3.80 -12.07 -20.97
C VAL A 239 -2.99 -12.11 -22.26
N SER A 240 -1.71 -12.46 -22.18
CA SER A 240 -0.84 -12.55 -23.35
C SER A 240 -1.08 -13.81 -24.16
N VAL A 241 -1.02 -13.66 -25.49
CA VAL A 241 -0.95 -14.78 -26.43
C VAL A 241 0.21 -14.60 -27.42
N PRO A 242 0.84 -15.69 -27.89
CA PRO A 242 1.95 -15.63 -28.83
C PRO A 242 1.60 -14.98 -30.17
N GLU A 243 0.46 -15.35 -30.76
CA GLU A 243 0.06 -14.94 -32.12
C GLU A 243 -1.33 -14.27 -32.14
N GLU A 244 -1.58 -13.44 -33.14
CA GLU A 244 -2.87 -12.72 -33.32
C GLU A 244 -4.07 -13.66 -33.44
N GLY A 245 -3.88 -14.84 -34.03
CA GLY A 245 -4.93 -15.84 -34.21
C GLY A 245 -5.15 -16.76 -33.01
N ASP A 246 -4.32 -16.64 -31.97
CA ASP A 246 -4.36 -17.57 -30.84
C ASP A 246 -5.61 -17.35 -29.99
N PRO A 247 -6.28 -18.43 -29.54
CA PRO A 247 -7.32 -18.34 -28.54
C PRO A 247 -6.91 -17.61 -27.28
N LEU A 248 -7.87 -16.90 -26.68
CA LEU A 248 -7.79 -16.62 -25.25
C LEU A 248 -7.64 -17.96 -24.50
N PRO A 249 -6.51 -18.19 -23.80
CA PRO A 249 -6.36 -19.37 -22.98
C PRO A 249 -7.31 -19.32 -21.78
N GLU A 250 -7.80 -20.49 -21.37
CA GLU A 250 -8.45 -20.61 -20.06
C GLU A 250 -7.48 -20.18 -18.96
N HIS A 251 -7.94 -19.34 -18.05
CA HIS A 251 -7.13 -18.84 -16.96
C HIS A 251 -8.00 -18.52 -15.74
N GLY A 252 -7.38 -18.61 -14.56
CA GLY A 252 -8.01 -18.13 -13.35
C GLY A 252 -7.83 -16.61 -13.22
N LEU A 253 -8.80 -15.98 -12.59
CA LEU A 253 -8.76 -14.60 -12.14
C LEU A 253 -9.19 -14.54 -10.67
N ARG A 254 -8.38 -13.88 -9.84
CA ARG A 254 -8.81 -13.44 -8.52
C ARG A 254 -9.34 -12.02 -8.61
N VAL A 255 -10.60 -11.85 -8.23
CA VAL A 255 -11.24 -10.54 -8.08
C VAL A 255 -11.35 -10.26 -6.60
N SER A 256 -10.94 -9.07 -6.17
CA SER A 256 -11.06 -8.68 -4.76
C SER A 256 -11.48 -7.23 -4.60
N LEU A 257 -12.29 -6.99 -3.58
CA LEU A 257 -12.68 -5.68 -3.12
C LEU A 257 -12.20 -5.50 -1.68
N VAL A 258 -11.64 -4.32 -1.38
CA VAL A 258 -11.28 -3.91 -0.03
C VAL A 258 -11.98 -2.61 0.30
N ARG A 259 -12.95 -2.63 1.21
CA ARG A 259 -13.59 -1.43 1.77
C ARG A 259 -12.81 -0.95 3.00
N SER A 260 -12.57 0.34 3.11
CA SER A 260 -11.80 0.93 4.20
C SER A 260 -12.05 2.44 4.37
N GLY A 261 -11.35 3.05 5.32
CA GLY A 261 -11.30 4.51 5.49
C GLY A 261 -10.18 5.19 4.69
N PRO A 262 -10.07 6.52 4.79
CA PRO A 262 -9.12 7.32 4.01
C PRO A 262 -7.64 6.98 4.28
N ASP A 263 -7.28 6.52 5.49
CA ASP A 263 -5.89 6.19 5.83
C ASP A 263 -5.38 4.98 5.06
N TYR A 264 -6.18 3.91 4.99
CA TYR A 264 -5.87 2.77 4.12
C TYR A 264 -5.86 3.20 2.66
N ALA A 265 -6.83 4.02 2.21
CA ALA A 265 -6.89 4.46 0.81
C ALA A 265 -5.62 5.21 0.40
N ARG A 266 -5.11 6.12 1.24
CA ARG A 266 -3.85 6.84 1.01
C ARG A 266 -2.65 5.90 0.96
N PHE A 267 -2.58 4.95 1.89
CA PHE A 267 -1.52 3.94 1.89
C PHE A 267 -1.58 3.08 0.61
N ALA A 268 -2.75 2.54 0.28
CA ALA A 268 -2.97 1.66 -0.86
C ALA A 268 -2.64 2.36 -2.20
N ALA A 269 -2.99 3.65 -2.32
CA ALA A 269 -2.71 4.44 -3.51
C ALA A 269 -1.24 4.89 -3.65
N SER A 270 -0.50 4.98 -2.54
CA SER A 270 0.89 5.49 -2.55
C SER A 270 1.96 4.40 -2.50
N ARG A 271 1.61 3.17 -2.11
CA ARG A 271 2.61 2.11 -1.87
C ARG A 271 3.38 1.66 -3.11
N ASP A 272 2.78 1.84 -4.29
CA ASP A 272 3.31 1.44 -5.59
C ASP A 272 3.70 2.68 -6.44
N ASP A 273 3.72 3.88 -5.84
CA ASP A 273 4.07 5.15 -6.51
C ASP A 273 5.59 5.22 -6.75
N PRO A 274 6.06 5.22 -8.01
CA PRO A 274 7.50 5.22 -8.33
C PRO A 274 8.21 6.53 -7.92
N ASP A 275 7.48 7.63 -7.77
CA ASP A 275 8.04 8.92 -7.36
C ASP A 275 8.16 9.03 -5.82
N GLN A 276 7.54 8.11 -5.08
CA GLN A 276 7.65 8.02 -3.63
C GLN A 276 8.62 6.93 -3.19
N ARG A 277 9.53 7.30 -2.28
CA ARG A 277 10.48 6.35 -1.69
C ARG A 277 9.88 5.56 -0.52
N GLU A 278 8.80 6.08 0.07
CA GLU A 278 8.11 5.49 1.21
C GLU A 278 6.60 5.71 1.04
N PRO A 279 5.75 4.69 1.26
CA PRO A 279 4.30 4.87 1.25
C PRO A 279 3.87 5.89 2.31
N VAL A 280 2.75 6.58 2.07
CA VAL A 280 2.15 7.46 3.08
C VAL A 280 1.79 6.63 4.30
N SER A 281 2.38 6.96 5.45
CA SER A 281 2.10 6.24 6.69
C SER A 281 0.66 6.47 7.15
N GLY A 282 0.01 5.39 7.56
CA GLY A 282 -1.31 5.38 8.21
C GLY A 282 -1.24 5.46 9.73
N VAL A 283 -0.07 5.75 10.31
CA VAL A 283 0.13 5.87 11.76
C VAL A 283 0.82 7.20 12.11
N GLN A 284 0.63 7.69 13.33
CA GLN A 284 1.30 8.89 13.86
C GLN A 284 2.45 8.48 14.77
N GLY A 285 3.59 9.18 14.71
CA GLY A 285 4.75 8.92 15.59
C GLY A 285 5.65 7.75 15.17
N GLY A 286 5.38 7.12 14.03
CA GLY A 286 6.18 6.04 13.43
C GLY A 286 5.97 5.94 11.92
N ILE A 287 6.32 4.79 11.35
CA ILE A 287 6.10 4.44 9.94
C ILE A 287 5.19 3.21 9.86
N GLY A 288 4.50 3.03 8.73
CA GLY A 288 3.71 1.84 8.43
C GLY A 288 2.21 2.13 8.46
N ILE A 289 1.41 1.10 8.73
CA ILE A 289 -0.05 1.15 8.65
C ILE A 289 -0.70 0.35 9.77
N PHE A 290 -1.73 0.93 10.38
CA PHE A 290 -2.73 0.21 11.14
C PHE A 290 -4.12 0.69 10.73
N ALA A 291 -4.91 -0.16 10.08
CA ALA A 291 -6.20 0.24 9.53
C ALA A 291 -7.26 -0.85 9.64
N ALA A 292 -8.53 -0.46 9.74
CA ALA A 292 -9.64 -1.38 9.61
C ALA A 292 -10.09 -1.52 8.15
N VAL A 293 -10.36 -2.75 7.74
CA VAL A 293 -10.72 -3.12 6.38
C VAL A 293 -11.86 -4.13 6.39
N SER A 294 -12.65 -4.16 5.32
CA SER A 294 -13.48 -5.30 4.97
C SER A 294 -13.05 -5.79 3.60
N VAL A 295 -12.86 -7.10 3.48
CA VAL A 295 -12.31 -7.73 2.28
C VAL A 295 -13.27 -8.80 1.82
N ASP A 296 -13.57 -8.79 0.53
CA ASP A 296 -14.17 -9.93 -0.14
C ASP A 296 -13.40 -10.25 -1.42
N SER A 297 -13.33 -11.53 -1.75
CA SER A 297 -12.65 -11.99 -2.95
C SER A 297 -13.25 -13.27 -3.51
N VAL A 298 -13.36 -13.31 -4.83
CA VAL A 298 -13.84 -14.47 -5.57
C VAL A 298 -12.78 -14.95 -6.57
N HIS A 299 -12.71 -16.26 -6.76
CA HIS A 299 -11.91 -16.89 -7.81
C HIS A 299 -12.83 -17.31 -8.95
N VAL A 300 -12.51 -16.83 -10.15
CA VAL A 300 -13.30 -17.09 -11.34
C VAL A 300 -12.40 -17.77 -12.37
N GLN A 301 -12.94 -18.79 -13.04
CA GLN A 301 -12.32 -19.33 -14.26
C GLN A 301 -12.92 -18.58 -15.44
N VAL A 302 -12.07 -18.03 -16.28
CA VAL A 302 -12.47 -17.27 -17.47
C VAL A 302 -12.14 -18.08 -18.71
N ASP A 303 -13.18 -18.35 -19.49
CA ASP A 303 -13.08 -18.99 -20.80
C ASP A 303 -13.67 -18.09 -21.90
N ARG A 304 -13.53 -18.53 -23.16
CA ARG A 304 -13.99 -17.80 -24.36
C ARG A 304 -15.48 -17.48 -24.38
N THR A 305 -16.31 -18.09 -23.53
CA THR A 305 -17.77 -17.86 -23.51
C THR A 305 -18.19 -16.75 -22.54
N GLY A 306 -17.25 -16.16 -21.78
CA GLY A 306 -17.54 -15.13 -20.78
C GLY A 306 -18.29 -15.67 -19.55
N GLY A 307 -18.42 -17.00 -19.42
CA GLY A 307 -19.09 -17.65 -18.31
C GLY A 307 -18.23 -17.61 -17.04
N ALA A 308 -18.61 -16.78 -16.08
CA ALA A 308 -18.05 -16.81 -14.74
C ALA A 308 -18.73 -17.90 -13.91
N PHE A 309 -18.06 -19.04 -13.68
CA PHE A 309 -18.52 -19.98 -12.65
C PHE A 309 -17.73 -19.73 -11.36
N PRO A 310 -18.38 -19.41 -10.23
CA PRO A 310 -17.70 -19.38 -8.95
C PRO A 310 -17.17 -20.78 -8.66
N SER A 311 -15.83 -20.92 -8.54
CA SER A 311 -15.23 -22.17 -8.11
C SER A 311 -15.34 -22.27 -6.59
N PRO A 312 -15.83 -23.39 -6.02
CA PRO A 312 -15.87 -23.54 -4.57
C PRO A 312 -14.45 -23.54 -3.97
N GLN A 313 -14.33 -22.92 -2.79
CA GLN A 313 -13.10 -22.82 -1.99
C GLN A 313 -12.52 -24.18 -1.61
#